data_AF-A0A2E7HQV3-F1
#
_entry.id   AF-A0A2E7HQV3-F1
#
_cell.length_a   1.000
_cell.length_b   1.000
_cell.length_c   1.000
_cell.angle_alpha   90.00
_cell.angle_beta   90.00
_cell.angle_gamma   90.00
#
_symmetry.space_group_name_H-M   'P 1'
#
loop_
_entity.id
_entity.type
_entity.pdbx_description
1 polymer ?
#
loop_
_entity_poly.entity_id
_entity_poly.type
_entity_poly.pdbx_seq_one_letter_code
_entity_poly.pdbx_strand_id
1 'polypeptide(L)'
;TLAEPALNALGATVEKITVGAFKKSLLMQTVATGVALGISTGVAKIAFNLDLWYLLVPPYLILMLITYLSSEDFVNFGWDSAGVTTGPITVPLVLAMGLGIGSKTGAIDGFGVLALASIGPIITVLTVGLIVRKKPTTDEDETSTAPETA
;
A
#
# COMPACT_ATOMS: atom_id res chain seq x y z
N THR A 1 4.54 -9.91 1.24
CA THR A 1 4.90 -8.61 0.64
C THR A 1 6.20 -8.02 1.16
N LEU A 2 6.55 -8.04 2.46
CA LEU A 2 7.85 -7.50 2.94
C LEU A 2 9.09 -8.20 2.32
N ALA A 3 8.94 -9.46 1.94
CA ALA A 3 9.97 -10.23 1.23
C ALA A 3 10.11 -9.86 -0.26
N GLU A 4 9.24 -9.01 -0.80
CA GLU A 4 9.20 -8.67 -2.22
C GLU A 4 10.35 -7.70 -2.56
N PRO A 5 11.29 -8.07 -3.46
CA PRO A 5 12.41 -7.21 -3.83
C PRO A 5 11.97 -5.89 -4.45
N ALA A 6 10.90 -5.93 -5.25
CA ALA A 6 10.33 -4.74 -5.87
C ALA A 6 9.82 -3.72 -4.84
N LEU A 7 9.23 -4.18 -3.72
CA LEU A 7 8.77 -3.29 -2.65
C LEU A 7 9.94 -2.63 -1.92
N ASN A 8 11.03 -3.37 -1.75
CA ASN A 8 12.26 -2.87 -1.15
C ASN A 8 12.89 -1.77 -2.04
N ALA A 9 12.90 -1.98 -3.35
CA ALA A 9 13.39 -1.00 -4.33
C ALA A 9 12.50 0.26 -4.38
N LEU A 10 11.18 0.10 -4.45
CA LEU A 10 10.23 1.22 -4.40
C LEU A 10 10.44 2.06 -3.15
N GLY A 11 10.57 1.44 -1.98
CA GLY A 11 10.81 2.16 -0.73
C GLY A 11 12.09 2.99 -0.72
N ALA A 12 13.17 2.50 -1.34
CA ALA A 12 14.40 3.28 -1.49
C ALA A 12 14.21 4.48 -2.44
N THR A 13 13.45 4.30 -3.53
CA THR A 13 13.11 5.39 -4.47
C THR A 13 12.26 6.46 -3.80
N VAL A 14 11.22 6.07 -3.06
CA VAL A 14 10.34 7.00 -2.34
C VAL A 14 11.13 7.78 -1.29
N GLU A 15 11.98 7.11 -0.50
CA GLU A 15 12.82 7.78 0.51
C GLU A 15 13.78 8.80 -0.13
N LYS A 16 14.34 8.49 -1.31
CA LYS A 16 15.20 9.41 -2.05
C LYS A 16 14.43 10.61 -2.62
N ILE A 17 13.26 10.38 -3.22
CA ILE A 17 12.44 11.45 -3.83
C ILE A 17 11.87 12.39 -2.76
N THR A 18 11.51 11.83 -1.60
CA THR A 18 10.97 12.61 -0.47
C THR A 18 12.05 13.24 0.42
N VAL A 19 13.33 13.18 0.03
CA VAL A 19 14.47 13.71 0.81
C VAL A 19 14.46 13.18 2.25
N GLY A 20 14.11 11.90 2.44
CA GLY A 20 14.02 11.25 3.74
C GLY A 20 12.78 11.60 4.57
N ALA A 21 11.90 12.50 4.11
CA ALA A 21 10.64 12.82 4.78
C ALA A 21 9.73 11.57 4.88
N PHE A 22 9.83 10.66 3.90
CA PHE A 22 9.12 9.39 3.91
C PHE A 22 10.10 8.21 3.98
N LYS A 23 10.37 7.74 5.19
CA LYS A 23 11.29 6.61 5.41
C LYS A 23 10.80 5.35 4.71
N LYS A 24 11.74 4.61 4.12
CA LYS A 24 11.46 3.31 3.49
C LYS A 24 10.75 2.34 4.43
N SER A 25 11.15 2.29 5.71
CA SER A 25 10.52 1.41 6.70
C SER A 25 9.04 1.73 6.91
N LEU A 26 8.67 3.01 6.88
CA LEU A 26 7.30 3.47 7.03
C LEU A 26 6.47 3.12 5.79
N LEU A 27 7.02 3.27 4.57
CA LEU A 27 6.37 2.78 3.35
C LEU A 27 6.11 1.28 3.44
N MET A 28 7.15 0.50 3.77
CA MET A 28 7.06 -0.96 3.80
C MET A 28 6.03 -1.45 4.81
N GLN A 29 5.97 -0.85 6.00
CA GLN A 29 4.97 -1.17 7.01
C GLN A 29 3.56 -0.77 6.55
N THR A 30 3.40 0.41 5.96
CA THR A 30 2.12 0.92 5.45
C THR A 30 1.55 -0.01 4.38
N VAL A 31 2.39 -0.42 3.43
CA VAL A 31 2.02 -1.35 2.36
C VAL A 31 1.72 -2.73 2.94
N ALA A 32 2.55 -3.25 3.86
CA ALA A 32 2.33 -4.55 4.47
C ALA A 32 1.01 -4.64 5.25
N THR A 33 0.67 -3.61 6.02
CA THR A 33 -0.63 -3.52 6.70
C THR A 33 -1.78 -3.49 5.70
N GLY A 34 -1.64 -2.73 4.61
CA GLY A 34 -2.62 -2.70 3.53
C GLY A 34 -2.86 -4.08 2.91
N VAL A 35 -1.78 -4.77 2.51
CA VAL A 35 -1.87 -6.14 1.97
C VAL A 35 -2.51 -7.10 2.97
N ALA A 36 -2.14 -7.04 4.25
CA ALA A 36 -2.70 -7.91 5.28
C ALA A 36 -4.22 -7.72 5.43
N LEU A 37 -4.71 -6.48 5.43
CA LEU A 37 -6.14 -6.17 5.47
C LEU A 37 -6.86 -6.64 4.20
N GLY A 38 -6.25 -6.43 3.03
CA GLY A 38 -6.80 -6.86 1.75
C GLY A 38 -6.92 -8.39 1.64
N ILE A 39 -5.88 -9.11 2.03
CA ILE A 39 -5.88 -10.58 2.11
C ILE A 39 -6.93 -11.06 3.11
N SER A 40 -7.00 -10.46 4.31
CA SER A 40 -7.98 -10.84 5.32
C SER A 40 -9.42 -10.67 4.81
N THR A 41 -9.68 -9.58 4.08
CA THR A 41 -10.97 -9.32 3.42
C THR A 41 -11.24 -10.34 2.32
N GLY A 42 -10.23 -10.72 1.53
CA GLY A 42 -10.35 -11.77 0.52
C GLY A 42 -10.62 -13.16 1.10
N VAL A 43 -10.02 -13.49 2.23
CA VAL A 43 -10.33 -14.74 2.94
C VAL A 43 -11.76 -14.69 3.49
N ALA A 44 -12.18 -13.55 4.06
CA ALA A 44 -13.57 -13.36 4.50
C ALA A 44 -14.56 -13.49 3.35
N LYS A 45 -14.24 -12.97 2.16
CA LYS A 45 -15.03 -13.15 0.94
C LYS A 45 -15.29 -14.62 0.65
N ILE A 46 -14.25 -15.46 0.69
CA ILE A 46 -14.39 -16.91 0.46
C ILE A 46 -15.22 -17.55 1.57
N ALA A 47 -14.94 -17.21 2.84
CA ALA A 47 -15.63 -17.78 4.00
C ALA A 47 -17.14 -17.48 4.01
N PHE A 48 -17.54 -16.28 3.60
CA PHE A 48 -18.93 -15.83 3.59
C PHE A 48 -19.59 -15.89 2.21
N ASN A 49 -18.89 -16.41 1.19
CA ASN A 49 -19.36 -16.50 -0.19
C ASN A 49 -19.90 -15.15 -0.72
N LEU A 50 -19.15 -14.07 -0.48
CA LEU A 50 -19.53 -12.72 -0.91
C LEU A 50 -19.19 -12.51 -2.38
N ASP A 51 -20.01 -11.73 -3.08
CA ASP A 51 -19.67 -11.31 -4.44
C ASP A 51 -18.52 -10.29 -4.41
N LEU A 52 -17.58 -10.46 -5.33
CA LEU A 52 -16.39 -9.63 -5.42
C LEU A 52 -16.72 -8.14 -5.68
N TRP A 53 -17.78 -7.86 -6.43
CA TRP A 53 -18.11 -6.49 -6.82
C TRP A 53 -18.49 -5.60 -5.62
N TYR A 54 -19.16 -6.14 -4.60
CA TYR A 54 -19.48 -5.41 -3.37
C TYR A 54 -18.21 -5.00 -2.60
N LEU A 55 -17.13 -5.75 -2.77
CA LEU A 55 -15.86 -5.52 -2.08
C LEU A 55 -14.88 -4.68 -2.92
N LEU A 56 -15.05 -4.62 -4.25
CA LEU A 56 -14.22 -3.81 -5.13
C LEU A 56 -14.79 -2.39 -5.31
N VAL A 57 -16.08 -2.28 -5.64
CA VAL A 57 -16.66 -0.99 -6.10
C VAL A 57 -16.57 0.10 -5.03
N PRO A 58 -17.01 -0.10 -3.77
CA PRO A 58 -16.98 0.97 -2.78
C PRO A 58 -15.55 1.46 -2.44
N PRO A 59 -14.55 0.57 -2.21
CA PRO A 59 -13.17 1.01 -1.99
C PRO A 59 -12.58 1.78 -3.17
N TYR A 60 -12.87 1.39 -4.41
CA TYR A 60 -12.38 2.12 -5.59
C TYR A 60 -13.02 3.51 -5.72
N LEU A 61 -14.31 3.65 -5.39
CA LEU A 61 -14.96 4.97 -5.35
C LEU A 61 -14.32 5.88 -4.30
N ILE A 62 -14.02 5.34 -3.12
CA ILE A 62 -13.29 6.06 -2.07
C ILE A 62 -11.87 6.42 -2.53
N LEU A 63 -11.17 5.49 -3.19
CA LEU A 63 -9.83 5.72 -3.72
C LEU A 63 -9.80 6.86 -4.74
N MET A 64 -10.81 6.99 -5.60
CA MET A 64 -10.88 8.13 -6.53
C MET A 64 -10.96 9.47 -5.79
N LEU A 65 -11.76 9.54 -4.72
CA LEU A 65 -11.85 10.74 -3.87
C LEU A 65 -10.54 11.03 -3.14
N ILE A 66 -9.92 10.03 -2.53
CA ILE A 66 -8.63 10.20 -1.82
C ILE A 66 -7.52 10.59 -2.80
N THR A 67 -7.51 10.01 -3.99
CA THR A 67 -6.55 10.35 -5.06
C THR A 67 -6.67 11.81 -5.45
N TYR A 68 -7.89 12.34 -5.62
CA TYR A 68 -8.13 13.75 -5.93
C TYR A 68 -7.60 14.70 -4.84
N LEU A 69 -7.61 14.28 -3.57
CA LEU A 69 -7.14 15.09 -2.43
C LEU A 69 -5.63 14.97 -2.18
N SER A 70 -4.96 13.97 -2.77
CA SER A 70 -3.55 13.64 -2.54
C SER A 70 -2.61 14.43 -3.45
N SER A 71 -1.33 14.55 -3.08
CA SER A 71 -0.31 15.08 -3.99
C SER A 71 0.10 14.03 -5.03
N GLU A 72 0.61 14.49 -6.17
CA GLU A 72 1.03 13.65 -7.28
C GLU A 72 2.03 12.55 -6.84
N ASP A 73 2.99 12.91 -5.97
CA ASP A 73 3.96 11.93 -5.42
C ASP A 73 3.27 10.78 -4.69
N PHE A 74 2.34 11.06 -3.78
CA PHE A 74 1.65 10.02 -3.02
C PHE A 74 0.68 9.21 -3.88
N VAL A 75 0.09 9.83 -4.90
CA VAL A 75 -0.70 9.12 -5.91
C VAL A 75 0.20 8.12 -6.64
N ASN A 76 1.35 8.55 -7.14
CA ASN A 76 2.30 7.69 -7.83
C ASN A 76 2.78 6.55 -6.92
N PHE A 77 3.14 6.84 -5.67
CA PHE A 77 3.59 5.83 -4.72
C PHE A 77 2.49 4.83 -4.38
N GLY A 78 1.26 5.28 -4.14
CA GLY A 78 0.15 4.42 -3.75
C GLY A 78 -0.28 3.47 -4.86
N TRP A 79 -0.42 3.98 -6.08
CA TRP A 79 -0.81 3.17 -7.23
C TRP A 79 0.31 2.23 -7.71
N ASP A 80 1.58 2.65 -7.65
CA ASP A 80 2.72 1.78 -7.95
C ASP A 80 2.91 0.69 -6.89
N SER A 81 2.64 1.02 -5.60
CA SER A 81 2.69 0.04 -4.51
C SER A 81 1.77 -1.15 -4.74
N ALA A 82 0.59 -0.96 -5.35
CA ALA A 82 -0.30 -2.07 -5.68
C ALA A 82 0.35 -3.05 -6.68
N GLY A 83 0.91 -2.56 -7.78
CA GLY A 83 1.58 -3.39 -8.79
C GLY A 83 2.83 -4.07 -8.23
N VAL A 84 3.58 -3.37 -7.40
CA VAL A 84 4.77 -3.89 -6.72
C VAL A 84 4.42 -4.98 -5.71
N THR A 85 3.25 -4.90 -5.06
CA THR A 85 2.79 -5.94 -4.12
C THR A 85 2.31 -7.21 -4.81
N THR A 86 2.02 -7.17 -6.12
CA THR A 86 1.70 -8.33 -6.95
C THR A 86 2.94 -8.91 -7.63
N GLY A 87 4.03 -9.03 -6.88
CA GLY A 87 5.29 -9.56 -7.40
C GLY A 87 5.36 -11.09 -7.49
N PRO A 88 6.49 -11.62 -7.99
CA PRO A 88 6.73 -13.05 -8.19
C PRO A 88 6.63 -13.90 -6.92
N ILE A 89 6.77 -13.31 -5.73
CA ILE A 89 6.62 -14.03 -4.45
C ILE A 89 5.18 -13.96 -3.96
N THR A 90 4.60 -12.76 -3.94
CA THR A 90 3.30 -12.53 -3.31
C THR A 90 2.13 -13.12 -4.11
N VAL A 91 2.17 -13.07 -5.45
CA VAL A 91 1.07 -13.57 -6.30
C VAL A 91 0.87 -15.09 -6.16
N PRO A 92 1.89 -15.96 -6.36
CA PRO A 92 1.69 -17.40 -6.25
C PRO A 92 1.24 -17.81 -4.84
N LEU A 93 1.77 -17.15 -3.80
CA LEU A 93 1.38 -17.40 -2.41
C LEU A 93 -0.11 -17.10 -2.18
N VAL A 94 -0.58 -15.92 -2.59
CA VAL A 94 -1.98 -15.51 -2.39
C VAL A 94 -2.94 -16.38 -3.20
N LEU A 95 -2.58 -16.70 -4.45
CA LEU A 95 -3.38 -17.60 -5.29
C LEU A 95 -3.45 -19.01 -4.70
N ALA A 96 -2.32 -19.60 -4.30
CA ALA A 96 -2.29 -20.93 -3.70
C ALA A 96 -3.15 -20.98 -2.42
N MET A 97 -3.07 -19.93 -1.60
CA MET A 97 -3.88 -19.81 -0.38
C MET A 97 -5.38 -19.69 -0.70
N GLY A 98 -5.76 -18.80 -1.61
CA GLY A 98 -7.17 -18.59 -1.99
C GLY A 98 -7.78 -19.83 -2.65
N LEU A 99 -7.03 -20.51 -3.53
CA LEU A 99 -7.44 -21.79 -4.12
C LEU A 99 -7.55 -22.89 -3.05
N GLY A 100 -6.61 -22.96 -2.11
CA GLY A 100 -6.63 -23.92 -1.01
C GLY A 100 -7.87 -23.77 -0.12
N ILE A 101 -8.15 -22.55 0.33
CA ILE A 101 -9.32 -22.24 1.17
C ILE A 101 -10.63 -22.44 0.37
N GLY A 102 -10.65 -21.98 -0.88
CA GLY A 102 -11.78 -22.13 -1.79
C GLY A 102 -12.14 -23.59 -2.08
N SER A 103 -11.14 -24.46 -2.21
CA SER A 103 -11.35 -25.90 -2.44
C SER A 103 -12.06 -26.61 -1.27
N LYS A 104 -11.91 -26.08 -0.04
CA LYS A 104 -12.57 -26.62 1.15
C LYS A 104 -13.97 -26.06 1.39
N THR A 105 -14.23 -24.87 0.87
CA THR A 105 -15.50 -24.13 1.06
C THR A 105 -16.43 -24.22 -0.14
N GLY A 106 -15.97 -24.77 -1.27
CA GLY A 106 -16.73 -24.85 -2.53
C GLY A 106 -16.70 -23.56 -3.36
N ALA A 107 -16.05 -22.50 -2.86
CA ALA A 107 -15.93 -21.20 -3.52
C ALA A 107 -14.48 -20.96 -3.97
N ILE A 108 -14.07 -21.61 -5.05
CA ILE A 108 -12.71 -21.52 -5.59
C ILE A 108 -12.51 -20.13 -6.22
N ASP A 109 -11.85 -19.22 -5.49
CA ASP A 109 -11.56 -17.89 -5.98
C ASP A 109 -10.26 -17.31 -5.41
N GLY A 110 -9.12 -17.68 -6.02
CA GLY A 110 -7.83 -17.10 -5.67
C GLY A 110 -7.64 -15.67 -6.22
N PHE A 111 -8.21 -15.37 -7.38
CA PHE A 111 -8.05 -14.06 -8.02
C PHE A 111 -8.81 -12.96 -7.30
N GLY A 112 -9.96 -13.25 -6.69
CA GLY A 112 -10.68 -12.32 -5.83
C GLY A 112 -9.88 -11.91 -4.60
N VAL A 113 -9.20 -12.87 -3.95
CA VAL A 113 -8.29 -12.58 -2.82
C VAL A 113 -7.13 -11.71 -3.29
N LEU A 114 -6.56 -12.02 -4.45
CA LEU A 114 -5.47 -11.26 -5.03
C LEU A 114 -5.89 -9.81 -5.35
N ALA A 115 -7.06 -9.62 -5.95
CA ALA A 115 -7.59 -8.29 -6.25
C ALA A 115 -7.79 -7.44 -4.99
N LEU A 116 -8.33 -8.05 -3.92
CA LEU A 116 -8.53 -7.36 -2.64
C LEU A 116 -7.21 -7.06 -1.93
N ALA A 117 -6.20 -7.92 -2.07
CA ALA A 117 -4.85 -7.69 -1.56
C ALA A 117 -4.19 -6.45 -2.19
N SER A 118 -4.50 -6.11 -3.44
CA SER A 118 -3.94 -4.95 -4.15
C SER A 118 -4.57 -3.62 -3.76
N ILE A 119 -5.83 -3.58 -3.32
CA ILE A 119 -6.52 -2.34 -2.93
C ILE A 119 -5.95 -1.78 -1.63
N GLY A 120 -5.66 -2.66 -0.67
CA GLY A 120 -5.19 -2.27 0.67
C GLY A 120 -3.96 -1.35 0.65
N PRO A 121 -2.88 -1.69 -0.07
CA PRO A 121 -1.70 -0.83 -0.23
C PRO A 121 -2.01 0.58 -0.74
N ILE A 122 -2.92 0.71 -1.71
CA ILE A 122 -3.27 2.01 -2.29
C ILE A 122 -3.92 2.87 -1.21
N ILE A 123 -4.91 2.31 -0.51
CA ILE A 123 -5.64 3.01 0.56
C ILE A 123 -4.68 3.44 1.66
N THR A 124 -3.82 2.53 2.13
CA THR A 124 -2.92 2.84 3.26
C THR A 124 -1.87 3.87 2.88
N VAL A 125 -1.25 3.77 1.69
CA VAL A 125 -0.23 4.73 1.24
C VAL A 125 -0.84 6.12 1.04
N LEU A 126 -1.99 6.23 0.37
CA LEU A 126 -2.65 7.52 0.18
C LEU A 126 -3.10 8.13 1.52
N THR A 127 -3.66 7.31 2.41
CA THR A 127 -4.09 7.78 3.75
C THR A 127 -2.91 8.32 4.54
N VAL A 128 -1.78 7.60 4.57
CA VAL A 128 -0.56 8.06 5.23
C VAL A 128 -0.03 9.32 4.56
N GLY A 129 -0.05 9.41 3.23
CA GLY A 129 0.36 10.61 2.49
C GLY A 129 -0.43 11.87 2.89
N LEU A 130 -1.74 11.73 3.07
CA LEU A 130 -2.59 12.81 3.57
C LEU A 130 -2.27 13.21 5.02
N ILE A 131 -1.93 12.24 5.88
CA ILE A 131 -1.56 12.50 7.28
C ILE A 131 -0.21 13.22 7.36
N VAL A 132 0.80 12.75 6.60
CA VAL A 132 2.14 13.33 6.59
C VAL A 132 2.10 14.76 6.04
N ARG A 133 1.37 15.01 4.95
CA ARG A 133 1.21 16.36 4.37
C ARG A 133 0.58 17.37 5.34
N LYS A 134 -0.32 16.94 6.22
CA LYS A 134 -0.99 17.84 7.19
C LYS A 134 -0.09 18.28 8.34
N LYS A 135 1.03 17.62 8.58
CA LYS A 135 2.00 18.02 9.61
C LYS A 135 3.02 18.95 8.95
N PRO A 136 2.96 20.28 9.17
CA PRO A 136 4.08 21.12 8.78
C PRO A 136 5.27 20.67 9.63
N THR A 137 6.39 20.39 8.97
CA THR A 137 7.69 20.22 9.64
C THR A 137 7.96 21.52 10.40
N THR A 138 7.67 21.51 11.70
CA THR A 138 8.26 22.43 12.66
C THR A 138 9.52 21.73 13.13
N ASP A 139 10.64 22.45 13.11
CA ASP A 139 12.01 22.05 13.47
C ASP A 139 12.74 21.27 12.35
N GLU A 140 13.83 21.77 11.74
CA GLU A 140 15.00 22.46 12.29
C GLU A 140 15.48 23.59 11.35
N ASP A 141 15.41 24.84 11.81
CA ASP A 141 16.04 26.00 11.19
C ASP A 141 16.80 26.79 12.27
N GLU A 142 17.69 26.10 13.00
CA GLU A 142 18.69 26.73 13.86
C GLU A 142 19.99 25.90 13.80
N THR A 143 20.86 26.20 12.84
CA THR A 143 22.29 26.51 13.07
C THR A 143 22.89 26.99 11.74
N SER A 144 22.55 28.21 11.33
CA SER A 144 23.37 28.98 10.39
C SER A 144 23.52 30.39 10.92
N THR A 145 24.40 30.55 11.92
CA THR A 145 25.09 31.83 12.19
C THR A 145 26.37 31.55 12.99
N ALA A 146 27.51 31.39 12.32
CA ALA A 146 28.73 32.08 12.72
C ALA A 146 29.67 32.18 11.50
N PRO A 147 30.32 33.34 11.29
CA PRO A 147 30.74 33.81 9.97
C PRO A 147 32.17 33.41 9.61
N GLU A 148 32.41 33.29 8.31
CA GLU A 148 33.75 33.32 7.70
C GLU A 148 34.27 34.77 7.73
N THR A 149 35.31 35.07 8.53
CA THR A 149 36.27 36.16 8.26
C THR A 149 37.58 35.99 9.05
N ALA A 150 38.68 36.04 8.29
CA ALA A 150 40.09 36.36 8.62
C ALA A 150 40.97 35.30 9.32
#